data_AF-A0A3D0XSB2-F1
#
_entry.id   AF-A0A3D0XSB2-F1
#
_cell.length_a   1.000
_cell.length_b   1.000
_cell.length_c   1.000
_cell.angle_alpha   90.00
_cell.angle_beta   90.00
_cell.angle_gamma   90.00
#
_symmetry.space_group_name_H-M   'P 1'
#
loop_
_entity.id
_entity.type
_entity.pdbx_description
1 polymer ?
#
loop_
_entity_poly.entity_id
_entity_poly.type
_entity_poly.pdbx_seq_one_letter_code
_entity_poly.pdbx_strand_id
1 'polypeptide(L)'
;MDSFTEAWRLICDYCKTKITEVAYNTWISRIEPVNLDFSSGTAVLKVPNDFHRKTITHYYLNTLQEAFLQVFGTSDIKIDLRTDDELVSS
;
A
#
# COMPACT_ATOMS: atom_id res chain seq x y z
N MET A 1 9.31 -15.10 0.69
CA MET A 1 8.48 -13.95 1.15
C MET A 1 9.19 -12.61 0.91
N ASP A 2 10.43 -12.61 0.40
CA ASP A 2 11.25 -11.39 0.28
C ASP A 2 10.89 -10.49 -0.91
N SER A 3 10.35 -11.03 -2.01
CA SER A 3 10.12 -10.24 -3.23
C SER A 3 9.06 -9.15 -3.08
N PHE A 4 7.96 -9.40 -2.34
CA PHE A 4 6.95 -8.36 -2.13
C PHE A 4 7.43 -7.30 -1.14
N THR A 5 8.17 -7.69 -0.09
CA THR A 5 8.77 -6.72 0.83
C THR A 5 9.80 -5.83 0.13
N GLU A 6 10.59 -6.39 -0.78
CA GLU A 6 11.51 -5.62 -1.63
C GLU A 6 10.77 -4.65 -2.56
N ALA A 7 9.75 -5.14 -3.27
CA ALA A 7 8.91 -4.29 -4.12
C ALA A 7 8.22 -3.18 -3.31
N TRP A 8 7.79 -3.47 -2.08
CA TRP A 8 7.18 -2.51 -1.18
C TRP A 8 8.14 -1.38 -0.79
N ARG A 9 9.44 -1.67 -0.65
CA ARG A 9 10.46 -0.62 -0.42
C ARG A 9 10.55 0.34 -1.60
N LEU A 10 10.53 -0.18 -2.83
CA LEU A 10 10.52 0.65 -4.05
C LEU A 10 9.25 1.50 -4.15
N ILE A 11 8.09 0.93 -3.80
CA ILE A 11 6.81 1.67 -3.71
C ILE A 11 6.94 2.80 -2.70
N CYS A 12 7.46 2.50 -1.50
CA CYS A 12 7.67 3.49 -0.45
C CYS A 12 8.59 4.64 -0.89
N ASP A 13 9.70 4.31 -1.57
CA ASP A 13 10.64 5.31 -2.05
C ASP A 13 10.03 6.19 -3.14
N TYR A 14 9.22 5.63 -4.04
CA TYR A 14 8.44 6.43 -4.98
C TYR A 14 7.49 7.38 -4.25
N CYS A 15 6.73 6.90 -3.26
CA CYS A 15 5.81 7.76 -2.49
C CYS A 15 6.55 8.94 -1.84
N LYS A 16 7.75 8.74 -1.28
CA LYS A 16 8.56 9.83 -0.69
C LYS A 16 8.90 10.95 -1.68
N THR A 17 8.93 10.67 -2.99
CA THR A 17 9.15 11.71 -4.02
C THR A 17 7.90 12.53 -4.35
N LYS A 18 6.71 12.06 -3.93
CA LYS A 18 5.40 12.62 -4.30
C LYS A 18 4.70 13.37 -3.18
N ILE A 19 4.96 13.00 -1.93
CA ILE A 19 4.30 13.59 -0.76
C ILE A 19 5.35 14.13 0.22
N THR A 20 4.90 14.99 1.14
CA THR A 20 5.79 15.52 2.18
C THR A 20 6.26 14.41 3.12
N GLU A 21 7.43 14.58 3.72
CA GLU A 21 7.96 13.67 4.73
C GLU A 21 6.96 13.43 5.88
N VAL A 22 6.28 14.49 6.33
CA VAL A 22 5.25 14.40 7.37
C VAL A 22 4.07 13.53 6.92
N ALA A 23 3.56 13.72 5.70
CA ALA A 23 2.48 12.90 5.17
C ALA A 23 2.90 11.43 5.02
N TYR A 24 4.13 11.18 4.54
CA TYR A 24 4.68 9.83 4.42
C TYR A 24 4.81 9.15 5.78
N ASN A 25 5.47 9.80 6.75
CA ASN A 25 5.69 9.24 8.08
C ASN A 25 4.37 9.01 8.82
N THR A 26 3.37 9.87 8.61
CA THR A 26 2.06 9.74 9.26
C THR A 26 1.24 8.61 8.64
N TRP A 27 1.19 8.51 7.31
CA TRP A 27 0.20 7.66 6.62
C TRP A 27 0.81 6.43 5.94
N ILE A 28 1.84 6.61 5.13
CA ILE A 28 2.36 5.54 4.25
C ILE A 28 3.32 4.61 5.02
N SER A 29 4.16 5.16 5.90
CA SER A 29 5.14 4.38 6.67
C SER A 29 4.52 3.34 7.61
N ARG A 30 3.24 3.52 7.95
CA ARG A 30 2.47 2.68 8.88
C ARG A 30 1.76 1.53 8.17
N ILE A 31 1.88 1.44 6.85
CA ILE A 31 1.28 0.37 6.05
C ILE A 31 2.24 -0.82 6.02
N GLU A 32 1.71 -2.02 6.27
CA GLU A 32 2.49 -3.26 6.17
C GLU A 32 2.04 -4.08 4.95
N PRO A 33 2.96 -4.51 4.07
CA PRO A 33 2.62 -5.37 2.94
C PRO A 33 2.31 -6.79 3.45
N VAL A 34 1.08 -7.28 3.23
CA VAL A 34 0.64 -8.60 3.71
C VAL A 34 0.82 -9.65 2.63
N ASN A 35 0.23 -9.42 1.46
CA ASN A 35 0.28 -10.34 0.35
C ASN A 35 0.16 -9.60 -0.99
N LEU A 36 0.76 -10.16 -2.03
CA LEU A 36 0.54 -9.73 -3.40
C LEU A 36 0.23 -10.97 -4.24
N ASP A 37 -1.02 -11.06 -4.67
CA ASP A 37 -1.47 -12.13 -5.55
C ASP A 37 -1.54 -11.62 -6.99
N PHE A 38 -0.54 -12.02 -7.78
CA PHE A 38 -0.47 -11.69 -9.21
C PHE A 38 -1.55 -12.40 -10.04
N SER A 39 -2.14 -13.50 -9.56
CA SER A 39 -3.19 -14.22 -10.28
C SER A 39 -4.54 -13.50 -10.18
N SER A 40 -4.85 -12.92 -9.01
CA SER A 40 -6.04 -12.09 -8.80
C SER A 40 -5.80 -10.59 -8.99
N GLY A 41 -4.56 -10.17 -9.19
CA GLY A 41 -4.18 -8.77 -9.31
C GLY A 41 -4.48 -7.97 -8.04
N THR A 42 -4.32 -8.56 -6.85
CA THR A 42 -4.67 -7.89 -5.58
C THR A 42 -3.49 -7.83 -4.63
N ALA A 43 -3.14 -6.61 -4.21
CA ALA A 43 -2.19 -6.31 -3.15
C ALA A 43 -2.94 -6.07 -1.84
N VAL A 44 -2.77 -6.97 -0.87
CA VAL A 44 -3.33 -6.83 0.47
C VAL A 44 -2.32 -6.09 1.34
N LEU A 45 -2.76 -4.95 1.88
CA LEU A 45 -1.97 -4.06 2.71
C LEU A 45 -2.68 -3.86 4.05
N LYS A 46 -1.94 -4.04 5.15
CA LYS A 46 -2.45 -3.79 6.49
C LYS A 46 -2.28 -2.34 6.88
N VAL A 47 -3.32 -1.76 7.48
CA VAL A 47 -3.30 -0.43 8.08
C VAL A 47 -3.71 -0.48 9.56
N PRO A 48 -3.27 0.48 10.40
CA PRO A 48 -3.48 0.42 11.84
C PRO A 48 -4.96 0.43 12.28
N ASN A 49 -5.81 1.18 11.58
CA ASN A 49 -7.24 1.31 11.90
C ASN A 49 -8.04 1.87 10.71
N ASP A 50 -9.36 1.91 10.84
CA ASP A 50 -10.27 2.36 9.78
C ASP A 50 -10.13 3.86 9.43
N PHE A 51 -9.77 4.71 10.40
CA PHE A 51 -9.49 6.13 10.12
C PHE A 51 -8.26 6.28 9.21
N HIS A 52 -7.24 5.45 9.45
CA HIS A 52 -6.04 5.38 8.63
C HIS A 52 -6.37 4.89 7.22
N ARG A 53 -7.18 3.82 7.11
CA ARG A 53 -7.71 3.32 5.84
C ARG A 53 -8.41 4.42 5.05
N LYS A 54 -9.41 5.06 5.66
CA LYS A 54 -10.21 6.12 5.02
C LYS A 54 -9.34 7.26 4.51
N THR A 55 -8.37 7.69 5.33
CA THR A 55 -7.44 8.76 4.95
C THR A 55 -6.58 8.36 3.74
N ILE A 56 -6.00 7.14 3.74
CA ILE A 56 -5.22 6.66 2.59
C ILE A 56 -6.10 6.55 1.36
N THR A 57 -7.27 5.92 1.47
CA THR A 57 -8.20 5.75 0.34
C THR A 57 -8.61 7.08 -0.27
N HIS A 58 -8.86 8.10 0.55
CA HIS A 58 -9.35 9.39 0.06
C HIS A 58 -8.25 10.30 -0.50
N TYR A 59 -7.06 10.32 0.12
CA TYR A 59 -6.03 11.31 -0.20
C TYR A 59 -4.80 10.75 -0.89
N TYR A 60 -4.48 9.46 -0.69
CA TYR A 60 -3.20 8.88 -1.10
C TYR A 60 -3.33 7.65 -2.01
N LEU A 61 -4.55 7.19 -2.29
CA LEU A 61 -4.78 6.02 -3.13
C LEU A 61 -4.19 6.19 -4.52
N ASN A 62 -4.39 7.37 -5.15
CA ASN A 62 -3.81 7.65 -6.46
C ASN A 62 -2.28 7.59 -6.44
N THR A 63 -1.64 8.16 -5.42
CA THR A 63 -0.18 8.10 -5.26
C THR A 63 0.31 6.66 -5.11
N LEU A 64 -0.42 5.83 -4.35
CA LEU A 64 -0.09 4.41 -4.23
C LEU A 64 -0.28 3.68 -5.56
N GLN A 65 -1.39 3.90 -6.26
CA GLN A 65 -1.63 3.28 -7.57
C GLN A 65 -0.54 3.66 -8.59
N GLU A 66 -0.13 4.92 -8.62
CA GLU A 66 1.01 5.35 -9.44
C GLU A 66 2.30 4.64 -9.04
N ALA A 67 2.57 4.48 -7.74
CA ALA A 67 3.75 3.78 -7.25
C ALA A 67 3.75 2.30 -7.68
N PHE A 68 2.61 1.61 -7.57
CA PHE A 68 2.44 0.25 -8.05
C PHE A 68 2.65 0.15 -9.56
N LEU A 69 2.09 1.08 -10.34
CA LEU A 69 2.29 1.14 -11.78
C LEU A 69 3.78 1.34 -12.14
N GLN A 70 4.50 2.21 -11.43
CA GLN A 70 5.92 2.44 -11.70
C GLN A 70 6.80 1.24 -11.37
N VAL A 71 6.48 0.51 -10.30
CA VAL A 71 7.28 -0.64 -9.86
C VAL A 71 6.96 -1.92 -10.64
N PHE A 72 5.69 -2.17 -10.94
CA PHE A 72 5.24 -3.41 -11.60
C PHE A 72 4.96 -3.25 -13.10
N GLY A 73 4.90 -2.02 -13.61
CA GLY A 73 4.60 -1.74 -15.02
C GLY A 73 3.14 -2.00 -15.43
N THR A 74 2.24 -2.25 -14.48
CA THR A 74 0.81 -2.48 -14.74
C THR A 74 -0.08 -1.74 -13.75
N SER A 75 -1.23 -1.28 -14.24
CA SER A 75 -2.31 -0.68 -13.45
C SER A 75 -3.34 -1.69 -12.94
N ASP A 76 -3.16 -2.97 -13.25
CA ASP A 76 -4.14 -4.03 -12.92
C ASP A 76 -4.08 -4.47 -11.46
N ILE A 77 -3.14 -3.93 -10.67
CA ILE A 77 -3.02 -4.25 -9.25
C ILE A 77 -4.03 -3.42 -8.44
N LYS A 78 -5.06 -4.10 -7.94
CA LYS A 78 -5.99 -3.57 -6.96
C LYS A 78 -5.35 -3.54 -5.58
N ILE A 79 -5.48 -2.39 -4.90
CA ILE A 79 -5.02 -2.22 -3.52
C ILE A 79 -6.19 -2.52 -2.58
N ASP A 80 -6.01 -3.49 -1.70
CA ASP A 80 -6.96 -3.87 -0.65
C ASP A 80 -6.38 -3.52 0.73
N LEU A 81 -6.95 -2.49 1.37
CA LEU A 81 -6.51 -1.98 2.66
C LEU A 81 -7.34 -2.60 3.78
N ARG A 82 -6.70 -3.38 4.65
CA ARG A 82 -7.35 -4.08 5.76
C ARG A 82 -6.81 -3.67 7.11
N THR A 83 -7.65 -3.64 8.13
CA THR A 83 -7.23 -3.48 9.53
C THR A 83 -6.78 -4.82 10.11
N ASP A 84 -6.12 -4.78 11.27
CA ASP A 84 -5.68 -6.00 11.96
C ASP A 84 -6.86 -6.94 12.28
N ASP A 85 -7.99 -6.39 12.74
CA ASP A 85 -9.22 -7.14 13.05
C ASP A 85 -9.76 -7.94 11.84
N GLU A 86 -9.62 -7.41 10.63
CA GLU A 86 -10.11 -8.03 9.39
C GLU A 86 -9.16 -9.14 8.90
N LEU A 87 -7.87 -9.06 9.23
CA LEU A 87 -6.88 -10.07 8.84
C LEU A 87 -6.90 -11.30 9.75
N VAL A 88 -7.25 -11.13 11.03
CA VAL A 88 -7.36 -12.24 12.00
C VAL A 88 -8.62 -13.08 11.79
N SER A 89 -9.65 -12.52 11.12
CA SER A 89 -10.95 -13.15 10.91
C SER A 89 -11.05 -13.99 9.62
N SER A 90 -9.92 -14.24 8.93
CA SER A 90 -9.85 -14.89 7.60
C SER A 90 -9.26 -16.29 7.64
#